data_AF-A0A1B8CHX1-F1
#
_entry.id   AF-A0A1B8CHX1-F1
#
_cell.length_a   1.000
_cell.length_b   1.000
_cell.length_c   1.000
_cell.angle_alpha   90.00
_cell.angle_beta   90.00
_cell.angle_gamma   90.00
#
_symmetry.space_group_name_H-M   'P 1'
#
loop_
_entity.id
_entity.type
_entity.pdbx_description
1 polymer ?
#
loop_
_entity_poly.entity_id
_entity_poly.type
_entity_poly.pdbx_seq_one_letter_code
_entity_poly.pdbx_strand_id
1 'polypeptide(L)'
;MSSFRSLLNIDNPDRYHFPESGEGCWRLGGEWYAKILSMQPQIPRITTRHAELRPVAEPLWQELYAIDGYSKARETRAKQLKPRYGKIMEEYYELDQELKIFAKLRDLMMALSRYMQWRNLVWPGDEGDFTFPYPLDRYWNSGPARSYSG
;
A
#
# COMPACT_ATOMS: atom_id res chain seq x y z
N MET A 1 -11.20 14.46 -16.04
CA MET A 1 -11.50 13.09 -16.49
C MET A 1 -10.28 12.22 -16.27
N SER A 2 -10.50 11.05 -15.70
CA SER A 2 -9.58 10.14 -15.04
C SER A 2 -8.33 9.73 -15.83
N SER A 3 -7.22 9.54 -15.10
CA SER A 3 -6.25 8.50 -15.47
C SER A 3 -5.62 7.89 -14.21
N PHE A 4 -6.40 7.05 -13.53
CA PHE A 4 -5.95 6.08 -12.52
C PHE A 4 -5.31 4.86 -13.20
N ARG A 5 -4.43 5.06 -14.21
CA ARG A 5 -3.98 3.99 -15.12
C ARG A 5 -2.49 3.68 -15.13
N SER A 6 -1.73 4.01 -14.08
CA SER A 6 -0.28 3.70 -14.02
C SER A 6 0.14 2.78 -12.87
N LEU A 7 -0.77 1.99 -12.28
CA LEU A 7 -0.47 1.16 -11.11
C LEU A 7 -0.03 -0.29 -11.40
N LEU A 8 0.38 -0.62 -12.62
CA LEU A 8 0.84 -1.97 -12.97
C LEU A 8 2.21 -1.93 -13.63
N ASN A 9 3.28 -2.04 -12.82
CA ASN A 9 4.54 -2.73 -13.13
C ASN A 9 5.53 -2.50 -11.97
N ILE A 10 5.71 -3.52 -11.13
CA ILE A 10 6.40 -3.41 -9.83
C ILE A 10 7.87 -3.88 -9.91
N ASP A 11 8.32 -4.42 -11.06
CA ASP A 11 9.65 -5.06 -11.16
C ASP A 11 10.71 -4.25 -11.94
N ASN A 12 10.51 -2.95 -12.18
CA ASN A 12 11.56 -2.13 -12.80
C ASN A 12 11.79 -0.80 -12.05
N PRO A 13 12.94 -0.60 -11.38
CA PRO A 13 13.28 0.67 -10.75
C PRO A 13 13.37 1.85 -11.74
N ASP A 14 13.49 1.61 -13.04
CA ASP A 14 13.47 2.65 -14.08
C ASP A 14 12.06 3.19 -14.40
N ARG A 15 10.98 2.56 -13.90
CA ARG A 15 9.60 3.00 -14.17
C ARG A 15 9.07 4.03 -13.19
N TYR A 16 9.70 4.20 -12.03
CA TYR A 16 9.36 5.28 -11.11
C TYR A 16 10.41 6.36 -11.24
N HIS A 17 10.02 7.52 -11.75
CA HIS A 17 10.93 8.65 -11.90
C HIS A 17 11.20 9.26 -10.52
N PHE A 18 12.22 8.74 -9.83
CA PHE A 18 12.71 9.35 -8.60
C PHE A 18 13.42 10.69 -8.92
N PRO A 19 13.42 11.65 -7.99
CA PRO A 19 14.14 12.90 -8.15
C PRO A 19 15.64 12.65 -8.37
N GLU A 20 16.28 13.45 -9.21
CA GLU A 20 17.72 13.31 -9.50
C GLU A 20 18.62 13.86 -8.38
N SER A 21 18.07 14.71 -7.51
CA SER A 21 18.80 15.30 -6.38
C SER A 21 18.52 14.56 -5.07
N GLY A 22 19.53 14.53 -4.18
CA GLY A 22 19.38 13.97 -2.83
C GLY A 22 18.31 14.70 -2.02
N GLU A 23 18.27 16.04 -2.07
CA GLU A 23 17.23 16.85 -1.42
C GLU A 23 15.81 16.47 -1.90
N GLY A 24 15.63 16.29 -3.21
CA GLY A 24 14.35 15.88 -3.79
C GLY A 24 13.94 14.49 -3.31
N CYS A 25 14.88 13.55 -3.26
CA CYS A 25 14.64 12.22 -2.74
C CYS A 25 14.28 12.23 -1.25
N TRP A 26 15.00 12.99 -0.43
CA TRP A 26 14.71 13.14 1.01
C TRP A 26 13.33 13.76 1.26
N ARG A 27 12.95 14.78 0.48
CA ARG A 27 11.60 15.36 0.57
C ARG A 27 10.53 14.33 0.20
N LEU A 28 10.71 13.62 -0.92
CA LEU A 28 9.74 12.63 -1.40
C LEU A 28 9.53 11.49 -0.41
N GLY A 29 10.60 10.89 0.09
CA GLY A 29 10.44 9.84 1.08
C GLY A 29 9.96 10.36 2.43
N GLY A 30 10.21 11.64 2.77
CA GLY A 30 9.64 12.27 3.96
C GLY A 30 8.10 12.36 3.88
N GLU A 31 7.58 12.72 2.70
CA GLU A 31 6.14 12.72 2.41
C GLU A 31 5.54 11.30 2.53
N TRP A 32 6.21 10.29 1.96
CA TRP A 32 5.76 8.90 2.05
C TRP A 32 5.86 8.35 3.47
N TYR A 33 6.91 8.69 4.21
CA TYR A 33 7.08 8.30 5.60
C TYR A 33 5.98 8.87 6.49
N ALA A 34 5.66 10.16 6.34
CA ALA A 34 4.55 10.79 7.07
C ALA A 34 3.21 10.09 6.78
N LYS A 35 3.00 9.65 5.53
CA LYS A 35 1.80 8.89 5.15
C LYS A 35 1.79 7.48 5.74
N ILE A 36 2.93 6.80 5.80
CA ILE A 36 3.04 5.50 6.47
C ILE A 36 2.71 5.66 7.96
N LEU A 37 3.27 6.66 8.64
CA LEU A 37 3.01 6.93 10.05
C LEU A 37 1.54 7.23 10.36
N SER A 38 0.83 7.91 9.45
CA SER A 38 -0.60 8.17 9.64
C SER A 38 -1.48 6.94 9.42
N MET A 39 -1.09 6.04 8.53
CA MET A 39 -1.82 4.80 8.24
C MET A 39 -1.52 3.68 9.26
N GLN A 40 -0.27 3.55 9.69
CA GLN A 40 0.25 2.42 10.47
C GLN A 40 -0.58 2.07 11.72
N PRO A 41 -1.08 3.02 12.54
CA PRO A 41 -1.90 2.69 13.70
C PRO A 41 -3.20 1.96 13.36
N GLN A 42 -3.73 2.16 12.16
CA GLN A 42 -5.00 1.56 11.72
C GLN A 42 -4.81 0.20 11.03
N ILE A 43 -3.60 -0.10 10.52
CA ILE A 43 -3.32 -1.30 9.73
C ILE A 43 -3.71 -2.60 10.45
N PRO A 44 -3.44 -2.80 11.76
CA PRO A 44 -3.90 -4.02 12.45
C PRO A 44 -5.43 -4.16 12.41
N ARG A 45 -6.16 -3.07 12.68
CA ARG A 45 -7.63 -3.08 12.65
C ARG A 45 -8.16 -3.36 11.24
N ILE A 46 -7.61 -2.69 10.23
CA ILE A 46 -7.97 -2.87 8.82
C ILE A 46 -7.72 -4.32 8.40
N THR A 47 -6.55 -4.87 8.74
CA THR A 47 -6.17 -6.25 8.41
C THR A 47 -7.12 -7.27 9.02
N THR A 48 -7.42 -7.13 10.32
CA THR A 48 -8.38 -8.00 11.01
C THR A 48 -9.75 -7.92 10.37
N ARG A 49 -10.27 -6.70 10.15
CA ARG A 49 -11.60 -6.51 9.55
C ARG A 49 -11.67 -7.05 8.12
N HIS A 50 -10.63 -6.81 7.32
CA HIS A 50 -10.53 -7.38 5.97
C HIS A 50 -10.55 -8.92 6.01
N ALA A 51 -9.83 -9.53 6.95
CA ALA A 51 -9.84 -10.99 7.12
C ALA A 51 -11.19 -11.54 7.56
N GLU A 52 -11.95 -10.82 8.40
CA GLU A 52 -13.33 -11.18 8.78
C GLU A 52 -14.29 -11.16 7.59
N LEU A 53 -14.16 -10.18 6.70
CA LEU A 53 -15.04 -10.02 5.54
C LEU A 53 -14.68 -10.97 4.39
N ARG A 54 -13.39 -11.36 4.26
CA ARG A 54 -12.85 -12.17 3.16
C ARG A 54 -13.68 -13.43 2.83
N PRO A 55 -14.12 -14.28 3.80
CA PRO A 55 -14.87 -15.50 3.49
C PRO A 55 -16.19 -15.26 2.74
N VAL A 56 -16.77 -14.07 2.89
CA VAL A 56 -18.03 -13.69 2.22
C VAL A 56 -17.76 -12.86 0.97
N ALA A 57 -16.85 -11.90 1.06
CA ALA A 57 -16.62 -10.93 -0.02
C ALA A 57 -15.79 -11.50 -1.18
N GLU A 58 -14.74 -12.27 -0.90
CA GLU A 58 -13.81 -12.79 -1.93
C GLU A 58 -14.50 -13.72 -2.94
N PRO A 59 -15.36 -14.68 -2.55
CA PRO A 59 -16.07 -15.52 -3.52
C PRO A 59 -17.01 -14.72 -4.43
N LEU A 60 -17.71 -13.72 -3.87
CA LEU A 60 -18.62 -12.85 -4.62
C LEU A 60 -17.84 -11.95 -5.60
N TRP A 61 -16.68 -11.48 -5.18
CA TRP A 61 -15.76 -10.75 -6.03
C TRP A 61 -15.30 -11.62 -7.21
N GLN A 62 -14.80 -12.83 -6.94
CA GLN A 62 -14.35 -13.76 -7.97
C GLN A 62 -15.48 -14.12 -8.93
N GLU A 63 -16.70 -14.32 -8.44
CA GLU A 63 -17.88 -14.56 -9.28
C GLU A 63 -18.14 -13.40 -10.25
N LEU A 64 -18.06 -12.14 -9.79
CA LEU A 64 -18.24 -10.97 -10.64
C LEU A 64 -17.12 -10.78 -11.68
N TYR A 65 -15.88 -11.14 -11.34
CA TYR A 65 -14.73 -10.98 -12.23
C TYR A 65 -14.48 -12.17 -13.15
N ALA A 66 -15.06 -13.34 -12.86
CA ALA A 66 -15.12 -14.47 -13.78
C ALA A 66 -16.05 -14.17 -14.97
N ILE A 67 -16.99 -13.24 -14.82
CA ILE A 67 -17.80 -12.75 -15.94
C ILE A 67 -16.95 -11.77 -16.74
N ASP A 68 -16.59 -12.20 -17.95
CA ASP A 68 -15.64 -11.47 -18.79
C ASP A 68 -16.13 -10.04 -19.15
N GLY A 69 -15.20 -9.09 -19.07
CA GLY A 69 -15.39 -7.68 -19.38
C GLY A 69 -16.40 -6.91 -18.51
N TYR A 70 -16.71 -5.68 -18.94
CA TYR A 70 -17.84 -4.89 -18.44
C TYR A 70 -19.10 -5.26 -19.23
N SER A 71 -19.58 -6.50 -19.04
CA SER A 71 -20.75 -7.00 -19.75
C SER A 71 -22.05 -6.73 -18.98
N LYS A 72 -23.18 -6.66 -19.71
CA LYS A 72 -24.53 -6.56 -19.13
C LYS A 72 -24.82 -7.68 -18.12
N ALA A 73 -24.22 -8.86 -18.33
CA ALA A 73 -24.33 -10.00 -17.42
C ALA A 73 -23.68 -9.71 -16.05
N ARG A 74 -22.48 -9.11 -16.06
CA ARG A 74 -21.78 -8.69 -14.85
C ARG A 74 -22.55 -7.62 -14.09
N GLU A 75 -23.06 -6.61 -14.78
CA GLU A 75 -23.90 -5.57 -14.16
C GLU A 75 -25.18 -6.13 -13.55
N THR A 76 -25.83 -7.07 -14.24
CA THR A 76 -27.05 -7.72 -13.75
C THR A 76 -26.74 -8.52 -12.49
N ARG A 77 -25.64 -9.28 -12.47
CA ARG A 77 -25.21 -10.02 -11.28
C ARG A 77 -24.87 -9.10 -10.12
N ALA A 78 -24.15 -8.01 -10.38
CA ALA A 78 -23.85 -7.00 -9.37
C ALA A 78 -25.13 -6.39 -8.77
N LYS A 79 -26.14 -6.08 -9.58
CA LYS A 79 -27.45 -5.60 -9.13
C LYS A 79 -28.19 -6.63 -8.27
N GLN A 80 -28.08 -7.92 -8.58
CA GLN A 80 -28.68 -9.00 -7.77
C GLN A 80 -28.00 -9.16 -6.40
N LEU A 81 -26.67 -9.02 -6.34
CA LEU A 81 -25.90 -9.16 -5.11
C LEU A 81 -26.01 -7.93 -4.20
N LYS A 82 -26.19 -6.73 -4.77
CA LYS A 82 -26.18 -5.45 -4.07
C LYS A 82 -27.10 -5.37 -2.83
N PRO A 83 -28.38 -5.81 -2.85
CA PRO A 83 -29.27 -5.66 -1.70
C PRO A 83 -28.79 -6.42 -0.45
N ARG A 84 -28.11 -7.56 -0.64
CA ARG A 84 -27.68 -8.43 0.45
C ARG A 84 -26.22 -8.25 0.84
N TYR A 85 -25.35 -8.00 -0.14
CA TYR A 85 -23.91 -8.01 0.04
C TYR A 85 -23.22 -6.69 -0.32
N GLY A 86 -23.96 -5.70 -0.82
CA GLY A 86 -23.37 -4.44 -1.31
C GLY A 86 -22.44 -3.78 -0.31
N LYS A 87 -22.89 -3.61 0.94
CA LYS A 87 -22.08 -3.00 2.02
C LYS A 87 -20.83 -3.81 2.36
N ILE A 88 -20.94 -5.14 2.40
CA ILE A 88 -19.83 -6.05 2.72
C ILE A 88 -18.76 -5.97 1.62
N MET A 89 -19.18 -5.97 0.36
CA MET A 89 -18.26 -5.90 -0.78
C MET A 89 -17.60 -4.53 -0.90
N GLU A 90 -18.34 -3.46 -0.63
CA GLU A 90 -17.81 -2.09 -0.59
C GLU A 90 -16.77 -1.92 0.52
N GLU A 91 -17.11 -2.31 1.76
CA GLU A 91 -16.19 -2.25 2.88
C GLU A 91 -14.94 -3.13 2.63
N TYR A 92 -15.11 -4.36 2.14
CA TYR A 92 -13.99 -5.23 1.79
C TYR A 92 -13.06 -4.59 0.75
N TYR A 93 -13.63 -3.95 -0.27
CA TYR A 93 -12.86 -3.26 -1.30
C TYR A 93 -12.05 -2.09 -0.74
N GLU A 94 -12.68 -1.24 0.07
CA GLU A 94 -12.02 -0.09 0.67
C GLU A 94 -10.83 -0.51 1.54
N LEU A 95 -11.03 -1.52 2.39
CA LEU A 95 -9.98 -2.07 3.23
C LEU A 95 -8.85 -2.71 2.40
N ASP A 96 -9.16 -3.43 1.33
CA ASP A 96 -8.17 -3.98 0.39
C ASP A 96 -7.34 -2.87 -0.28
N GLN A 97 -7.98 -1.77 -0.70
CA GLN A 97 -7.28 -0.61 -1.26
C GLN A 97 -6.35 0.05 -0.23
N GLU A 98 -6.78 0.23 1.01
CA GLU A 98 -5.93 0.78 2.07
C GLU A 98 -4.70 -0.10 2.34
N LEU A 99 -4.88 -1.42 2.41
CA LEU A 99 -3.79 -2.38 2.57
C LEU A 99 -2.81 -2.34 1.38
N LYS A 100 -3.33 -2.26 0.15
CA LYS A 100 -2.52 -2.14 -1.08
C LYS A 100 -1.74 -0.83 -1.13
N ILE A 101 -2.35 0.29 -0.75
CA ILE A 101 -1.67 1.59 -0.68
C ILE A 101 -0.54 1.53 0.36
N PHE A 102 -0.82 0.97 1.54
CA PHE A 102 0.17 0.85 2.60
C PHE A 102 1.36 -0.01 2.16
N ALA A 103 1.10 -1.19 1.58
CA ALA A 103 2.14 -2.07 1.03
C ALA A 103 2.96 -1.35 -0.06
N LYS A 104 2.28 -0.67 -1.00
CA LYS A 104 2.94 0.05 -2.09
C LYS A 104 3.85 1.17 -1.60
N LEU A 105 3.43 1.93 -0.58
CA LEU A 105 4.27 2.97 0.02
C LEU A 105 5.55 2.40 0.63
N ARG A 106 5.46 1.24 1.29
CA ARG A 106 6.63 0.55 1.83
C ARG A 106 7.59 0.11 0.71
N ASP A 107 7.07 -0.46 -0.36
CA ASP A 107 7.88 -0.87 -1.51
C ASP A 107 8.57 0.32 -2.18
N LEU A 108 7.85 1.44 -2.35
CA LEU A 108 8.40 2.68 -2.89
C LEU A 108 9.51 3.26 -2.01
N MET A 109 9.36 3.19 -0.69
CA MET A 109 10.38 3.64 0.27
C MET A 109 11.66 2.80 0.19
N MET A 110 11.53 1.48 0.04
CA MET A 110 12.68 0.60 -0.19
C MET A 110 13.36 0.89 -1.53
N ALA A 111 12.57 1.07 -2.60
CA ALA A 111 13.10 1.37 -3.92
C ALA A 111 13.82 2.73 -3.96
N LEU A 112 13.28 3.76 -3.31
CA LEU A 112 13.90 5.07 -3.18
C LEU A 112 15.23 4.98 -2.42
N SER A 113 15.27 4.24 -1.31
CA SER A 113 16.51 4.04 -0.54
C SER A 113 17.61 3.40 -1.40
N ARG A 114 17.27 2.36 -2.17
CA ARG A 114 18.21 1.72 -3.12
C ARG A 114 18.63 2.65 -4.26
N TYR A 115 17.71 3.45 -4.78
CA TYR A 115 18.00 4.44 -5.80
C TYR A 115 19.01 5.49 -5.32
N MET A 116 18.77 6.07 -4.13
CA MET A 116 19.67 7.06 -3.54
C MET A 116 21.06 6.51 -3.27
N GLN A 117 21.17 5.26 -2.83
CA GLN A 117 22.45 4.54 -2.68
C GLN A 117 23.16 4.40 -4.02
N TRP A 118 22.48 3.84 -5.03
CA TRP A 118 23.09 3.59 -6.34
C TRP A 118 23.58 4.89 -7.02
N ARG A 119 22.90 6.01 -6.76
CA ARG A 119 23.22 7.32 -7.32
C ARG A 119 24.12 8.18 -6.43
N ASN A 120 24.57 7.68 -5.29
CA ASN A 120 25.40 8.42 -4.34
C ASN A 120 24.75 9.75 -3.88
N LEU A 121 23.43 9.73 -3.69
CA LEU A 121 22.60 10.88 -3.29
C LEU A 121 22.37 10.96 -1.78
N VAL A 122 23.01 10.07 -1.04
CA VAL A 122 23.03 9.96 0.41
C VAL A 122 24.14 10.85 0.98
N TRP A 123 23.96 11.34 2.21
CA TRP A 123 24.96 12.19 2.85
C TRP A 123 26.15 11.33 3.31
N PRO A 124 27.41 11.81 3.17
CA PRO A 124 28.58 11.10 3.67
C PRO A 124 28.46 10.82 5.17
N GLY A 125 28.60 9.55 5.58
CA GLY A 125 28.50 9.13 6.97
C GLY A 125 27.15 8.54 7.40
N ASP A 126 26.11 8.71 6.60
CA ASP A 126 24.82 8.07 6.89
C ASP A 126 24.84 6.58 6.49
N GLU A 127 25.90 6.08 5.81
CA GLU A 127 26.05 4.78 5.11
C GLU A 127 25.60 3.51 5.84
N GLY A 128 25.54 3.56 7.18
CA GLY A 128 25.06 2.47 8.03
C GLY A 128 23.58 2.54 8.43
N ASP A 129 22.94 3.71 8.39
CA ASP A 129 21.57 3.97 8.86
C ASP A 129 20.53 3.98 7.71
N PHE A 130 20.93 3.40 6.58
CA PHE A 130 20.44 3.53 5.21
C PHE A 130 19.07 2.94 4.84
N THR A 131 18.12 3.02 5.76
CA THR A 131 16.70 2.92 5.44
C THR A 131 16.07 4.21 5.92
N PHE A 132 15.48 4.99 5.00
CA PHE A 132 14.45 5.99 5.30
C PHE A 132 13.72 5.59 6.60
N PRO A 133 13.71 6.43 7.66
CA PRO A 133 13.75 5.97 9.04
C PRO A 133 12.67 4.93 9.34
N TYR A 134 12.99 3.62 9.31
CA TYR A 134 12.45 2.63 10.23
C TYR A 134 13.01 1.23 10.00
N PRO A 135 13.27 0.46 11.08
CA PRO A 135 13.39 -0.99 11.00
C PRO A 135 11.98 -1.57 10.78
N LEU A 136 11.56 -1.69 9.53
CA LEU A 136 10.26 -2.25 9.15
C LEU A 136 10.03 -3.68 9.68
N ASP A 137 11.09 -4.37 10.11
CA ASP A 137 11.05 -5.77 10.51
C ASP A 137 11.03 -6.00 12.03
N ARG A 138 11.49 -5.06 12.87
CA ARG A 138 11.59 -5.30 14.33
C ARG A 138 10.26 -5.25 15.08
N TYR A 139 9.24 -4.60 14.52
CA TYR A 139 7.97 -4.34 15.21
C TYR A 139 6.75 -5.03 14.59
N TRP A 140 6.95 -5.89 13.59
CA TRP A 140 5.85 -6.64 12.96
C TRP A 140 5.28 -7.75 13.88
N ASN A 141 6.08 -8.28 14.82
CA ASN A 141 5.69 -9.43 15.67
C ASN A 141 5.41 -9.10 17.15
N SER A 142 5.51 -7.84 17.59
CA SER A 142 5.39 -7.53 19.02
C SER A 142 4.62 -6.22 19.25
N GLY A 143 3.43 -6.33 19.85
CA GLY A 143 2.73 -5.20 20.45
C GLY A 143 3.49 -4.58 21.64
N PRO A 144 2.77 -3.79 22.47
CA PRO A 144 2.90 -2.34 22.51
C PRO A 144 4.34 -1.86 22.80
N ALA A 145 4.82 -0.91 21.99
CA ALA A 145 6.15 -0.32 22.11
C ALA A 145 6.30 0.49 23.42
N ARG A 146 6.79 -0.17 24.47
CA ARG A 146 7.47 0.48 25.60
C ARG A 146 8.87 0.87 25.15
N SER A 147 9.10 2.15 24.86
CA SER A 147 10.33 2.92 25.17
C SER A 147 10.48 4.15 24.24
N TYR A 148 9.82 5.24 24.61
CA TYR A 148 10.25 6.62 24.30
C TYR A 148 9.94 7.51 25.51
N SER A 149 10.58 7.18 26.64
CA SER A 149 10.84 8.11 27.73
C SER A 149 12.24 7.77 28.23
N GLY A 150 13.21 8.53 27.73
CA GLY A 150 14.64 8.42 27.93
C GLY A 150 15.34 9.25 26.87
#